data_AF-A0A0Q5QH40-F1
#
_entry.id   AF-A0A0Q5QH40-F1
#
_cell.length_a   1.000
_cell.length_b   1.000
_cell.length_c   1.000
_cell.angle_alpha   90.00
_cell.angle_beta   90.00
_cell.angle_gamma   90.00
#
_symmetry.space_group_name_H-M   'P 1'
#
loop_
_entity.id
_entity.type
_entity.pdbx_description
1 polymer ?
#
loop_
_entity_poly.entity_id
_entity_poly.type
_entity_poly.pdbx_seq_one_letter_code
_entity_poly.pdbx_strand_id
1 'polypeptide(L)'
;MGQHRTDETRRRGISRGLSLTILAVIVVVALVVGWNLLGNSLSDDGDAAARTCVEGEQTVTVLADADIATPLATIAQAYSATRPVVRDACVTVTVRPSDPKTTLEGLTGTWDAASMGAYPAAWVPASSVWSAQLLAARSAIVDGDPESLVSSPVVLAVAPEFARAAARRVSWIELPTLQRNDNSLAEFGVRGWGSLRMARASGPGSDATVLASQAVATEVGRATVNGLTVADAQSRQVTSTLLDLRRRSPVATDGSAERTLTTIAGGGDPAGAAIHAVPITEQALYAATKDTAQPSVVELRPEGATPTADHPVVDLTGPQVNATQAEAVAAFFRFARTPDQLRTITALGFRGGASLPARTAAVSFDVTATPMPAPEPAAGAAIAQLVLGG
;
A
#
# COMPACT_ATOMS: atom_id res chain seq x y z
N MET A 1 37.43 77.97 -66.31
CA MET A 1 37.69 78.21 -64.87
C MET A 1 36.70 77.38 -64.07
N GLY A 2 37.18 76.72 -62.99
CA GLY A 2 36.38 76.08 -61.93
C GLY A 2 35.86 74.68 -62.29
N GLN A 3 36.57 73.59 -61.95
CA GLN A 3 36.73 72.92 -60.64
C GLN A 3 35.71 71.80 -60.38
N HIS A 4 36.28 70.64 -60.03
CA HIS A 4 35.67 69.36 -59.71
C HIS A 4 34.70 69.39 -58.53
N ARG A 5 33.74 68.44 -58.54
CA ARG A 5 33.53 67.59 -57.36
C ARG A 5 33.09 66.18 -57.77
N THR A 6 33.74 65.24 -57.11
CA THR A 6 33.68 63.77 -57.19
C THR A 6 32.39 63.21 -56.62
N ASP A 7 31.96 62.04 -57.11
CA ASP A 7 31.78 60.91 -56.19
C ASP A 7 31.95 59.56 -56.89
N GLU A 8 32.91 58.79 -56.37
CA GLU A 8 33.21 57.43 -56.79
C GLU A 8 32.19 56.45 -56.21
N THR A 9 31.49 55.71 -57.07
CA THR A 9 30.82 54.46 -56.64
C THR A 9 31.67 53.27 -57.06
N ARG A 10 32.59 52.90 -56.18
CA ARG A 10 33.40 51.69 -56.25
C ARG A 10 32.48 50.46 -56.21
N ARG A 11 32.18 49.86 -57.37
CA ARG A 11 31.54 48.53 -57.45
C ARG A 11 32.52 47.48 -56.90
N ARG A 12 32.28 47.04 -55.66
CA ARG A 12 32.93 45.86 -55.07
C ARG A 12 32.55 44.64 -55.92
N GLY A 13 33.50 44.13 -56.70
CA GLY A 13 33.37 42.83 -57.35
C GLY A 13 33.27 41.75 -56.29
N ILE A 14 32.12 41.07 -56.23
CA ILE A 14 31.94 39.90 -55.38
C ILE A 14 32.87 38.81 -55.93
N SER A 15 33.88 38.45 -55.13
CA SER A 15 34.84 37.40 -55.42
C SER A 15 34.08 36.11 -55.78
N ARG A 16 34.29 35.60 -57.00
CA ARG A 16 33.71 34.32 -57.47
C ARG A 16 34.03 33.15 -56.53
N GLY A 17 35.09 33.25 -55.72
CA GLY A 17 35.43 32.25 -54.69
C GLY A 17 34.56 32.32 -53.43
N LEU A 18 34.01 33.49 -53.10
CA LEU A 18 33.08 33.65 -51.97
C LEU A 18 31.70 33.06 -52.32
N SER A 19 31.28 33.19 -53.59
CA SER A 19 30.02 32.62 -54.06
C SER A 19 30.01 31.09 -54.01
N LEU A 20 31.13 30.45 -54.40
CA LEU A 20 31.26 28.99 -54.36
C LEU A 20 31.31 28.42 -52.94
N THR A 21 31.96 29.13 -52.01
CA THR A 21 32.01 28.71 -50.60
C THR A 21 30.65 28.86 -49.91
N ILE A 22 29.94 29.97 -50.16
CA ILE A 22 28.58 30.14 -49.64
C ILE A 22 27.63 29.07 -50.20
N LEU A 23 27.71 28.76 -51.50
CA LEU A 23 26.89 27.70 -52.09
C LEU A 23 27.19 26.33 -51.50
N ALA A 24 28.47 25.99 -51.32
CA ALA A 24 28.89 24.73 -50.69
C ALA A 24 28.37 24.62 -49.25
N VAL A 25 28.45 25.70 -48.47
CA VAL A 25 27.88 25.74 -47.11
C VAL A 25 26.37 25.57 -47.12
N ILE A 26 25.65 26.20 -48.05
CA ILE A 26 24.20 26.03 -48.18
C ILE A 26 23.84 24.59 -48.53
N VAL A 27 24.58 23.93 -49.42
CA VAL A 27 24.34 22.51 -49.75
C VAL A 27 24.60 21.61 -48.54
N VAL A 28 25.68 21.84 -47.79
CA VAL A 28 25.97 21.08 -46.57
C VAL A 28 24.90 21.30 -45.51
N VAL A 29 24.44 22.54 -45.31
CA VAL A 29 23.34 22.84 -44.38
C VAL A 29 22.04 22.20 -44.84
N ALA A 30 21.72 22.23 -46.13
CA ALA A 30 20.53 21.58 -46.68
C ALA A 30 20.59 20.05 -46.53
N LEU A 31 21.77 19.44 -46.69
CA LEU A 31 21.98 18.01 -46.45
C LEU A 31 21.84 17.65 -44.96
N VAL A 32 22.40 18.46 -44.06
CA VAL A 32 22.29 18.24 -42.61
C VAL A 32 20.86 18.44 -42.13
N VAL A 33 20.18 19.50 -42.57
CA VAL A 33 18.77 19.77 -42.23
C VAL A 33 17.86 18.71 -42.85
N GLY A 34 18.11 18.31 -44.09
CA GLY A 34 17.39 17.20 -44.75
C GLY A 34 17.60 15.87 -44.02
N TRP A 35 18.81 15.58 -43.54
CA TRP A 35 19.12 14.38 -42.75
C TRP A 35 18.47 14.40 -41.38
N ASN A 36 18.41 15.56 -40.71
CA ASN A 36 17.71 15.71 -39.43
C ASN A 36 16.19 15.62 -39.59
N LEU A 37 15.64 16.18 -40.68
CA LEU A 37 14.20 16.09 -40.97
C LEU A 37 13.78 14.66 -41.36
N LEU A 38 14.60 13.94 -42.15
CA LEU A 38 14.37 12.51 -42.45
C LEU A 38 14.61 11.62 -41.22
N GLY A 39 15.61 11.93 -40.39
CA GLY A 39 15.92 11.20 -39.17
C GLY A 39 14.81 11.31 -38.14
N ASN A 40 14.19 12.50 -37.99
CA ASN A 40 13.04 12.69 -37.10
C ASN A 40 11.78 11.99 -37.61
N SER A 41 11.51 11.98 -38.93
CA SER A 41 10.34 11.25 -39.46
C SER A 41 10.52 9.74 -39.44
N LEU A 42 11.73 9.22 -39.64
CA LEU A 42 12.02 7.79 -39.49
C LEU A 42 12.04 7.32 -38.02
N SER A 43 12.30 8.23 -37.07
CA SER A 43 12.20 7.93 -35.64
C SER A 43 10.74 7.90 -35.17
N ASP A 44 9.89 8.80 -35.69
CA ASP A 44 8.44 8.80 -35.43
C ASP A 44 7.72 7.61 -36.10
N ASP A 45 8.15 7.20 -37.30
CA ASP A 45 7.57 6.04 -38.01
C ASP A 45 8.12 4.69 -37.49
N GLY A 46 9.36 4.64 -37.02
CA GLY A 46 9.93 3.46 -36.34
C GLY A 46 9.23 3.17 -35.01
N ASP A 47 8.88 4.21 -34.26
CA ASP A 47 8.08 4.13 -33.04
C ASP A 47 6.60 3.82 -33.32
N ALA A 48 6.05 4.22 -34.47
CA ALA A 48 4.68 3.89 -34.87
C ALA A 48 4.54 2.43 -35.33
N ALA A 49 5.56 1.86 -35.98
CA ALA A 49 5.60 0.45 -36.37
C ALA A 49 5.85 -0.49 -35.18
N ALA A 50 6.54 -0.03 -34.12
CA ALA A 50 6.70 -0.79 -32.87
C ALA A 50 5.45 -0.78 -31.96
N ARG A 51 4.40 -0.02 -32.32
CA ARG A 51 3.11 0.10 -31.60
C ARG A 51 1.96 -0.63 -32.29
N THR A 52 2.22 -1.46 -33.30
CA THR A 52 1.18 -2.35 -33.83
C THR A 52 0.98 -3.49 -32.85
N CYS A 53 0.00 -3.37 -31.97
CA CYS A 53 -0.42 -4.46 -31.09
C CYS A 53 -1.08 -5.54 -31.94
N VAL A 54 -0.26 -6.46 -32.44
CA VAL A 54 -0.63 -7.51 -33.39
C VAL A 54 -1.68 -8.44 -32.77
N GLU A 55 -1.60 -8.69 -31.47
CA GLU A 55 -2.60 -9.48 -30.72
C GLU A 55 -3.81 -8.64 -30.27
N GLY A 56 -3.79 -7.32 -30.49
CA GLY A 56 -4.87 -6.39 -30.13
C GLY A 56 -4.75 -5.82 -28.72
N GLU A 57 -5.88 -5.38 -28.16
CA GLU A 57 -5.98 -4.79 -26.83
C GLU A 57 -6.26 -5.87 -25.78
N GLN A 58 -5.50 -5.87 -24.69
CA GLN A 58 -5.64 -6.79 -23.56
C GLN A 58 -5.90 -6.01 -22.28
N THR A 59 -7.04 -6.25 -21.64
CA THR A 59 -7.33 -5.70 -20.32
C THR A 59 -6.88 -6.66 -19.22
N VAL A 60 -6.23 -6.13 -18.19
CA VAL A 60 -5.75 -6.84 -17.00
C VAL A 60 -6.46 -6.28 -15.79
N THR A 61 -7.13 -7.14 -15.02
CA THR A 61 -7.84 -6.74 -13.79
C THR A 61 -6.96 -7.02 -12.58
N VAL A 62 -6.82 -6.02 -11.71
CA VAL A 62 -6.18 -6.13 -10.40
C VAL A 62 -7.23 -5.78 -9.35
N LEU A 63 -7.39 -6.65 -8.34
CA LEU A 63 -8.19 -6.32 -7.17
C LEU A 63 -7.28 -5.78 -6.07
N ALA A 64 -7.74 -4.77 -5.35
CA ALA A 64 -7.00 -4.14 -4.27
C ALA A 64 -7.91 -3.82 -3.08
N ASP A 65 -7.34 -3.75 -1.89
CA ASP A 65 -8.04 -3.25 -0.71
C ASP A 65 -8.50 -1.79 -0.91
N ALA A 66 -9.55 -1.40 -0.20
CA ALA A 66 -10.18 -0.10 -0.35
C ALA A 66 -9.22 1.06 -0.04
N ASP A 67 -8.29 0.88 0.90
CA ASP A 67 -7.34 1.93 1.31
C ASP A 67 -6.27 2.24 0.25
N ILE A 68 -5.90 1.27 -0.60
CA ILE A 68 -4.88 1.39 -1.64
C ILE A 68 -5.43 1.38 -3.07
N ALA A 69 -6.70 0.99 -3.28
CA ALA A 69 -7.28 0.85 -4.61
C ALA A 69 -7.22 2.14 -5.44
N THR A 70 -7.50 3.30 -4.84
CA THR A 70 -7.52 4.60 -5.54
C THR A 70 -6.12 5.07 -5.98
N PRO A 71 -5.09 5.13 -5.09
CA PRO A 71 -3.74 5.47 -5.54
C PRO A 71 -3.20 4.44 -6.54
N LEU A 72 -3.47 3.14 -6.34
CA LEU A 72 -3.02 2.11 -7.28
C LEU A 72 -3.72 2.23 -8.65
N ALA A 73 -5.00 2.60 -8.69
CA ALA A 73 -5.71 2.91 -9.94
C ALA A 73 -5.11 4.13 -10.66
N THR A 74 -4.65 5.14 -9.91
CA THR A 74 -3.95 6.29 -10.48
C THR A 74 -2.62 5.87 -11.14
N ILE A 75 -1.87 5.00 -10.48
CA ILE A 75 -0.64 4.40 -11.05
C ILE A 75 -0.97 3.56 -12.29
N ALA A 76 -2.06 2.79 -12.28
CA ALA A 76 -2.50 2.00 -13.43
C ALA A 76 -2.89 2.86 -14.64
N GLN A 77 -3.49 4.03 -14.42
CA GLN A 77 -3.76 5.00 -15.47
C GLN A 77 -2.45 5.58 -16.04
N ALA A 78 -1.51 5.95 -15.17
CA ALA A 78 -0.19 6.43 -15.60
C ALA A 78 0.58 5.36 -16.40
N TYR A 79 0.52 4.11 -15.97
CA TYR A 79 1.11 2.98 -16.69
C TYR A 79 0.45 2.78 -18.06
N SER A 80 -0.89 2.76 -18.12
CA SER A 80 -1.64 2.56 -19.37
C SER A 80 -1.41 3.71 -20.37
N ALA A 81 -1.18 4.93 -19.89
CA ALA A 81 -0.82 6.07 -20.73
C ALA A 81 0.53 5.91 -21.45
N THR A 82 1.44 5.05 -20.94
CA THR A 82 2.69 4.71 -21.63
C THR A 82 2.49 3.79 -22.83
N ARG A 83 1.27 3.26 -23.03
CA ARG A 83 0.92 2.27 -24.07
C ARG A 83 1.86 1.06 -24.03
N PRO A 84 1.91 0.33 -22.91
CA PRO A 84 2.81 -0.80 -22.75
C PRO A 84 2.40 -1.93 -23.70
N VAL A 85 3.39 -2.47 -24.43
CA VAL A 85 3.23 -3.66 -25.27
C VAL A 85 3.82 -4.85 -24.53
N VAL A 86 3.00 -5.88 -24.32
CA VAL A 86 3.41 -7.14 -23.67
C VAL A 86 2.96 -8.27 -24.59
N ARG A 87 3.90 -9.11 -25.05
CA ARG A 87 3.63 -10.20 -26.00
C ARG A 87 2.82 -9.75 -27.21
N ASP A 88 3.20 -8.62 -27.82
CA ASP A 88 2.50 -8.03 -28.98
C ASP A 88 1.04 -7.58 -28.73
N ALA A 89 0.60 -7.52 -27.46
CA ALA A 89 -0.69 -6.96 -27.06
C ALA A 89 -0.52 -5.59 -26.37
N CYS A 90 -1.44 -4.67 -26.68
CA CYS A 90 -1.56 -3.38 -25.99
C CYS A 90 -2.24 -3.63 -24.64
N VAL A 91 -1.54 -3.37 -23.55
CA VAL A 91 -2.05 -3.69 -22.21
C VAL A 91 -2.69 -2.46 -21.57
N THR A 92 -3.93 -2.65 -21.08
CA THR A 92 -4.58 -1.71 -20.17
C THR A 92 -4.79 -2.38 -18.81
N VAL A 93 -4.28 -1.77 -17.75
CA VAL A 93 -4.46 -2.27 -16.38
C VAL A 93 -5.61 -1.53 -15.71
N THR A 94 -6.52 -2.28 -15.12
CA THR A 94 -7.65 -1.77 -14.35
C THR A 94 -7.57 -2.26 -12.92
N VAL A 95 -7.61 -1.31 -11.97
CA VAL A 95 -7.59 -1.62 -10.54
C VAL A 95 -8.96 -1.34 -9.97
N ARG A 96 -9.50 -2.28 -9.19
CA ARG A 96 -10.81 -2.16 -8.56
C ARG A 96 -10.71 -2.46 -7.06
N PRO A 97 -11.42 -1.71 -6.21
CA PRO A 97 -11.56 -2.08 -4.82
C PRO A 97 -12.31 -3.41 -4.71
N SER A 98 -11.92 -4.25 -3.77
CA SER A 98 -12.65 -5.46 -3.41
C SER A 98 -12.72 -5.67 -1.91
N ASP A 99 -13.79 -6.33 -1.46
CA ASP A 99 -13.85 -6.86 -0.10
C ASP A 99 -12.95 -8.11 -0.02
N PRO A 100 -12.00 -8.17 0.92
CA PRO A 100 -11.01 -9.24 0.94
C PRO A 100 -11.62 -10.61 1.28
N LYS A 101 -12.69 -10.65 2.10
CA LYS A 101 -13.41 -11.89 2.39
C LYS A 101 -14.11 -12.44 1.15
N THR A 102 -14.88 -11.58 0.47
CA THR A 102 -15.59 -11.92 -0.77
C THR A 102 -14.60 -12.35 -1.86
N THR A 103 -13.44 -11.69 -1.94
CA THR A 103 -12.37 -12.04 -2.87
C THR A 103 -11.77 -13.40 -2.55
N LEU A 104 -11.43 -13.67 -1.29
CA LEU A 104 -10.91 -14.97 -0.84
C LEU A 104 -11.89 -16.11 -1.14
N GLU A 105 -13.18 -15.92 -0.85
CA GLU A 105 -14.24 -16.89 -1.12
C GLU A 105 -14.35 -17.20 -2.62
N GLY A 106 -14.29 -16.18 -3.49
CA GLY A 106 -14.32 -16.36 -4.94
C GLY A 106 -13.06 -17.04 -5.50
N LEU A 107 -11.88 -16.70 -4.98
CA LEU A 107 -10.61 -17.30 -5.43
C LEU A 107 -10.46 -18.76 -4.97
N THR A 108 -10.93 -19.09 -3.78
CA THR A 108 -10.87 -20.46 -3.24
C THR A 108 -12.01 -21.34 -3.75
N GLY A 109 -13.15 -20.74 -4.12
CA GLY A 109 -14.32 -21.41 -4.68
C GLY A 109 -14.48 -21.20 -6.19
N THR A 110 -15.71 -20.88 -6.58
CA THR A 110 -16.11 -20.59 -7.96
C THR A 110 -16.22 -19.08 -8.14
N TRP A 111 -15.51 -18.55 -9.13
CA TRP A 111 -15.59 -17.15 -9.48
C TRP A 111 -16.85 -16.84 -10.29
N ASP A 112 -17.75 -16.03 -9.74
CA ASP A 112 -18.93 -15.55 -10.46
C ASP A 112 -18.64 -14.19 -11.11
N ALA A 113 -18.40 -14.21 -12.42
CA ALA A 113 -18.11 -13.00 -13.17
C ALA A 113 -19.29 -12.01 -13.23
N ALA A 114 -20.53 -12.45 -13.01
CA ALA A 114 -21.69 -11.58 -13.04
C ALA A 114 -21.76 -10.65 -11.82
N SER A 115 -21.40 -11.16 -10.64
CA SER A 115 -21.42 -10.39 -9.38
C SER A 115 -20.05 -9.81 -9.01
N MET A 116 -18.96 -10.51 -9.31
CA MET A 116 -17.59 -10.12 -8.94
C MET A 116 -16.83 -9.41 -10.06
N GLY A 117 -17.37 -9.41 -11.28
CA GLY A 117 -16.71 -8.90 -12.49
C GLY A 117 -15.59 -9.82 -12.99
N ALA A 118 -14.71 -9.29 -13.86
CA ALA A 118 -13.62 -10.06 -14.45
C ALA A 118 -12.70 -10.68 -13.39
N TYR A 119 -12.24 -11.91 -13.64
CA TYR A 119 -11.28 -12.60 -12.80
C TYR A 119 -9.96 -11.79 -12.74
N PRO A 120 -9.40 -11.53 -11.55
CA PRO A 120 -8.15 -10.79 -11.43
C PRO A 120 -6.94 -11.59 -11.89
N ALA A 121 -5.97 -10.92 -12.48
CA ALA A 121 -4.63 -11.46 -12.67
C ALA A 121 -3.74 -11.22 -11.43
N ALA A 122 -4.12 -10.29 -10.56
CA ALA A 122 -3.45 -10.06 -9.27
C ALA A 122 -4.42 -9.55 -8.21
N TRP A 123 -4.08 -9.80 -6.94
CA TRP A 123 -4.81 -9.31 -5.79
C TRP A 123 -3.88 -8.67 -4.75
N VAL A 124 -4.24 -7.48 -4.26
CA VAL A 124 -3.52 -6.73 -3.24
C VAL A 124 -4.42 -6.54 -2.02
N PRO A 125 -4.52 -7.52 -1.09
CA PRO A 125 -5.26 -7.34 0.16
C PRO A 125 -4.56 -6.34 1.09
N ALA A 126 -5.25 -5.85 2.12
CA ALA A 126 -4.64 -4.96 3.12
C ALA A 126 -3.46 -5.61 3.87
N SER A 127 -3.49 -6.92 4.06
CA SER A 127 -2.43 -7.64 4.75
C SER A 127 -2.30 -9.10 4.34
N SER A 128 -1.13 -9.66 4.65
CA SER A 128 -0.82 -11.08 4.51
C SER A 128 -1.70 -12.02 5.33
N VAL A 129 -2.58 -11.49 6.20
CA VAL A 129 -3.66 -12.27 6.83
C VAL A 129 -4.53 -12.97 5.77
N TRP A 130 -4.77 -12.30 4.64
CA TRP A 130 -5.64 -12.81 3.58
C TRP A 130 -4.88 -13.70 2.58
N SER A 131 -3.68 -13.30 2.17
CA SER A 131 -2.85 -14.12 1.28
C SER A 131 -2.44 -15.44 1.94
N ALA A 132 -2.17 -15.44 3.25
CA ALA A 132 -1.89 -16.66 4.01
C ALA A 132 -3.06 -17.65 4.00
N GLN A 133 -4.30 -17.16 4.11
CA GLN A 133 -5.50 -17.99 4.01
C GLN A 133 -5.68 -18.55 2.59
N LEU A 134 -5.42 -17.74 1.56
CA LEU A 134 -5.46 -18.19 0.17
C LEU A 134 -4.41 -19.27 -0.10
N LEU A 135 -3.17 -19.08 0.37
CA LEU A 135 -2.10 -20.07 0.25
C LEU A 135 -2.42 -21.36 1.01
N ALA A 136 -3.00 -21.25 2.21
CA ALA A 136 -3.41 -22.41 2.99
C ALA A 136 -4.56 -23.20 2.35
N ALA A 137 -5.49 -22.51 1.67
CA ALA A 137 -6.66 -23.14 1.04
C ALA A 137 -6.40 -23.62 -0.40
N ARG A 138 -5.64 -22.86 -1.19
CA ARG A 138 -5.47 -23.05 -2.64
C ARG A 138 -4.17 -22.42 -3.17
N SER A 139 -3.01 -22.83 -2.66
CA SER A 139 -1.70 -22.32 -3.13
C SER A 139 -1.45 -22.49 -4.63
N ALA A 140 -2.06 -23.48 -5.30
CA ALA A 140 -1.85 -23.77 -6.72
C ALA A 140 -2.29 -22.67 -7.69
N ILE A 141 -3.05 -21.66 -7.23
CA ILE A 141 -3.45 -20.50 -8.06
C ILE A 141 -2.64 -19.24 -7.75
N VAL A 142 -1.63 -19.33 -6.89
CA VAL A 142 -0.71 -18.23 -6.57
C VAL A 142 0.62 -18.54 -7.24
N ASP A 143 1.18 -17.56 -7.95
CA ASP A 143 2.51 -17.66 -8.54
C ASP A 143 3.56 -17.08 -7.59
N GLY A 144 4.54 -17.90 -7.22
CA GLY A 144 5.61 -17.52 -6.29
C GLY A 144 5.12 -17.13 -4.88
N ASP A 145 5.99 -16.38 -4.19
CA ASP A 145 5.69 -15.83 -2.86
C ASP A 145 5.19 -14.38 -2.98
N PRO A 146 4.09 -14.00 -2.32
CA PRO A 146 3.59 -12.64 -2.38
C PRO A 146 4.60 -11.61 -1.82
N GLU A 147 4.81 -10.53 -2.56
CA GLU A 147 5.75 -9.48 -2.18
C GLU A 147 5.02 -8.19 -1.74
N SER A 148 5.38 -7.64 -0.59
CA SER A 148 4.83 -6.38 -0.08
C SER A 148 5.05 -5.22 -1.05
N LEU A 149 3.96 -4.51 -1.41
CA LEU A 149 4.05 -3.28 -2.21
C LEU A 149 4.39 -2.08 -1.33
N VAL A 150 3.65 -1.94 -0.23
CA VAL A 150 3.77 -0.91 0.79
C VAL A 150 3.31 -1.48 2.12
N SER A 151 3.61 -0.79 3.21
CA SER A 151 3.26 -1.29 4.54
C SER A 151 2.76 -0.21 5.48
N SER A 152 2.01 -0.62 6.48
CA SER A 152 1.59 0.23 7.58
C SER A 152 1.66 -0.55 8.88
N PRO A 153 2.54 -0.18 9.82
CA PRO A 153 2.53 -0.76 11.16
C PRO A 153 1.16 -0.62 11.81
N VAL A 154 0.78 -1.59 12.63
CA VAL A 154 -0.42 -1.48 13.46
C VAL A 154 -0.05 -0.81 14.78
N VAL A 155 -0.88 0.15 15.16
CA VAL A 155 -0.80 0.90 16.41
C VAL A 155 -2.14 0.81 17.15
N LEU A 156 -2.18 1.30 18.38
CA LEU A 156 -3.43 1.55 19.08
C LEU A 156 -3.79 3.01 18.93
N ALA A 157 -4.95 3.32 18.37
CA ALA A 157 -5.51 4.67 18.49
C ALA A 157 -6.11 4.82 19.89
N VAL A 158 -5.64 5.82 20.63
CA VAL A 158 -6.06 6.10 22.01
C VAL A 158 -6.22 7.60 22.25
N ALA A 159 -6.88 7.98 23.34
CA ALA A 159 -6.91 9.38 23.75
C ALA A 159 -5.50 9.90 24.12
N PRO A 160 -5.17 11.17 23.81
CA PRO A 160 -3.85 11.77 24.08
C PRO A 160 -3.36 11.63 25.53
N GLU A 161 -4.27 11.69 26.50
CA GLU A 161 -3.98 11.55 27.92
C GLU A 161 -3.39 10.18 28.24
N PHE A 162 -3.98 9.12 27.67
CA PHE A 162 -3.51 7.77 27.88
C PHE A 162 -2.21 7.52 27.12
N ALA A 163 -2.07 7.99 25.89
CA ALA A 163 -0.81 7.86 25.14
C ALA A 163 0.39 8.47 25.88
N ARG A 164 0.23 9.68 26.45
CA ARG A 164 1.28 10.34 27.24
C ARG A 164 1.64 9.57 28.50
N ALA A 165 0.63 9.03 29.19
CA ALA A 165 0.82 8.28 30.44
C ALA A 165 1.45 6.90 30.23
N ALA A 166 1.04 6.22 29.15
CA ALA A 166 1.47 4.89 28.77
C ALA A 166 2.76 4.88 27.96
N ALA A 167 3.33 6.04 27.61
CA ALA A 167 4.44 6.21 26.68
C ALA A 167 5.55 5.15 26.87
N ARG A 168 5.65 4.22 25.92
CA ARG A 168 6.63 3.11 25.90
C ARG A 168 6.57 2.16 27.11
N ARG A 169 5.48 2.15 27.86
CA ARG A 169 5.26 1.30 29.03
C ARG A 169 4.21 0.22 28.81
N VAL A 170 3.63 0.18 27.62
CA VAL A 170 2.66 -0.84 27.20
C VAL A 170 3.34 -1.70 26.15
N SER A 171 3.26 -3.01 26.31
CA SER A 171 3.71 -4.00 25.33
C SER A 171 2.56 -4.84 24.80
N TRP A 172 2.76 -5.47 23.63
CA TRP A 172 1.75 -6.35 23.03
C TRP A 172 1.36 -7.50 23.98
N ILE A 173 2.33 -8.08 24.70
CA ILE A 173 2.08 -9.18 25.64
C ILE A 173 1.24 -8.77 26.86
N GLU A 174 1.22 -7.50 27.22
CA GLU A 174 0.49 -6.98 28.39
C GLU A 174 -1.00 -6.72 28.09
N LEU A 175 -1.38 -6.53 26.82
CA LEU A 175 -2.76 -6.17 26.46
C LEU A 175 -3.82 -7.11 27.08
N PRO A 176 -3.68 -8.45 27.05
CA PRO A 176 -4.64 -9.33 27.70
C PRO A 176 -4.77 -9.08 29.22
N THR A 177 -3.66 -8.79 29.90
CA THR A 177 -3.65 -8.49 31.33
C THR A 177 -4.27 -7.14 31.63
N LEU A 178 -3.98 -6.13 30.80
CA LEU A 178 -4.59 -4.80 30.91
C LEU A 178 -6.12 -4.84 30.73
N GLN A 179 -6.65 -5.71 29.87
CA GLN A 179 -8.11 -5.88 29.74
C GLN A 179 -8.72 -6.74 30.86
N ARG A 180 -7.93 -7.59 31.52
CA ARG A 180 -8.41 -8.54 32.53
C ARG A 180 -8.51 -7.94 33.91
N ASN A 181 -7.50 -7.19 34.33
CA ASN A 181 -7.37 -6.71 35.69
C ASN A 181 -8.16 -5.41 35.85
N ASP A 182 -9.10 -5.40 36.79
CA ASP A 182 -9.83 -4.20 37.16
C ASP A 182 -8.85 -3.13 37.63
N ASN A 183 -9.01 -1.89 37.14
CA ASN A 183 -8.12 -0.77 37.42
C ASN A 183 -6.66 -0.91 36.93
N SER A 184 -6.39 -1.80 35.96
CA SER A 184 -5.04 -1.93 35.36
C SER A 184 -4.46 -0.60 34.91
N LEU A 185 -5.27 0.30 34.35
CA LEU A 185 -4.78 1.57 33.82
C LEU A 185 -4.28 2.54 34.90
N ALA A 186 -4.61 2.32 36.18
CA ALA A 186 -4.09 3.12 37.28
C ALA A 186 -2.56 3.03 37.41
N GLU A 187 -1.92 1.96 36.92
CA GLU A 187 -0.46 1.79 36.94
C GLU A 187 0.28 2.78 36.03
N PHE A 188 -0.42 3.33 35.03
CA PHE A 188 0.08 4.38 34.15
C PHE A 188 -0.21 5.79 34.70
N GLY A 189 -0.89 5.90 35.84
CA GLY A 189 -1.25 7.19 36.46
C GLY A 189 -2.57 7.78 35.95
N VAL A 190 -3.29 7.09 35.07
CA VAL A 190 -4.64 7.47 34.61
C VAL A 190 -5.71 6.85 35.51
N ARG A 191 -5.82 7.38 36.73
CA ARG A 191 -6.80 6.92 37.73
C ARG A 191 -8.24 7.17 37.25
N GLY A 192 -9.15 6.25 37.58
CA GLY A 192 -10.58 6.35 37.22
C GLY A 192 -10.95 5.69 35.88
N TRP A 193 -9.96 5.31 35.06
CA TRP A 193 -10.20 4.67 33.77
C TRP A 193 -10.59 3.19 33.89
N GLY A 194 -10.28 2.53 35.01
CA GLY A 194 -10.54 1.10 35.17
C GLY A 194 -9.57 0.25 34.34
N SER A 195 -10.09 -0.78 33.68
CA SER A 195 -9.31 -1.68 32.81
C SER A 195 -9.21 -1.14 31.38
N LEU A 196 -8.28 -1.69 30.59
CA LEU A 196 -8.20 -1.38 29.17
C LEU A 196 -9.43 -1.94 28.44
N ARG A 197 -10.20 -1.06 27.80
CA ARG A 197 -11.30 -1.42 26.90
C ARG A 197 -10.86 -1.18 25.47
N MET A 198 -9.94 -2.01 25.00
CA MET A 198 -9.48 -1.96 23.61
C MET A 198 -10.53 -2.63 22.75
N ALA A 199 -11.14 -1.96 21.78
CA ALA A 199 -12.17 -2.51 20.91
C ALA A 199 -11.60 -3.45 19.85
N ARG A 200 -12.44 -4.35 19.34
CA ARG A 200 -12.14 -5.21 18.21
C ARG A 200 -13.01 -4.87 16.99
N ALA A 201 -12.36 -4.60 15.87
CA ALA A 201 -13.02 -4.40 14.58
C ALA A 201 -13.26 -5.76 13.91
N SER A 202 -14.44 -5.92 13.30
CA SER A 202 -14.88 -7.15 12.63
C SER A 202 -15.35 -6.91 11.18
N GLY A 203 -15.40 -5.65 10.76
CA GLY A 203 -15.68 -5.23 9.38
C GLY A 203 -14.47 -4.48 8.80
N PRO A 204 -14.66 -3.36 8.08
CA PRO A 204 -13.55 -2.57 7.55
C PRO A 204 -12.49 -2.23 8.61
N GLY A 205 -11.22 -2.57 8.32
CA GLY A 205 -10.10 -2.42 9.25
C GLY A 205 -9.94 -3.56 10.28
N SER A 206 -10.65 -4.68 10.13
CA SER A 206 -10.50 -5.87 11.00
C SER A 206 -9.11 -6.47 10.97
N ASP A 207 -8.35 -6.28 9.89
CA ASP A 207 -6.97 -6.75 9.75
C ASP A 207 -6.09 -6.26 10.90
N ALA A 208 -6.23 -5.00 11.33
CA ALA A 208 -5.49 -4.46 12.47
C ALA A 208 -5.80 -5.22 13.77
N THR A 209 -7.04 -5.70 13.95
CA THR A 209 -7.44 -6.52 15.11
C THR A 209 -6.80 -7.92 15.05
N VAL A 210 -6.76 -8.54 13.87
CA VAL A 210 -6.10 -9.84 13.68
C VAL A 210 -4.60 -9.72 13.87
N LEU A 211 -3.97 -8.72 13.25
CA LEU A 211 -2.55 -8.43 13.36
C LEU A 211 -2.13 -8.11 14.80
N ALA A 212 -2.89 -7.29 15.54
CA ALA A 212 -2.65 -7.05 16.96
C ALA A 212 -2.74 -8.36 17.78
N SER A 213 -3.69 -9.24 17.44
CA SER A 213 -3.80 -10.55 18.08
C SER A 213 -2.63 -11.48 17.73
N GLN A 214 -2.10 -11.41 16.51
CA GLN A 214 -0.89 -12.12 16.11
C GLN A 214 0.35 -11.63 16.86
N ALA A 215 0.47 -10.33 17.13
CA ALA A 215 1.55 -9.80 17.97
C ALA A 215 1.48 -10.34 19.40
N VAL A 216 0.28 -10.33 20.01
CA VAL A 216 0.04 -10.97 21.32
C VAL A 216 0.44 -12.44 21.27
N ALA A 217 0.00 -13.19 20.26
CA ALA A 217 0.33 -14.60 20.10
C ALA A 217 1.83 -14.84 19.92
N THR A 218 2.51 -14.00 19.15
CA THR A 218 3.96 -14.08 18.89
C THR A 218 4.75 -13.93 20.17
N GLU A 219 4.41 -12.95 21.00
CA GLU A 219 5.05 -12.75 22.30
C GLU A 219 4.75 -13.90 23.27
N VAL A 220 3.49 -14.32 23.37
CA VAL A 220 3.05 -15.41 24.25
C VAL A 220 3.70 -16.74 23.86
N GLY A 221 3.79 -17.02 22.56
CA GLY A 221 4.43 -18.20 21.98
C GLY A 221 5.95 -18.12 21.93
N ARG A 222 6.57 -16.97 22.30
CA ARG A 222 8.01 -16.71 22.19
C ARG A 222 8.56 -16.89 20.77
N ALA A 223 7.77 -16.49 19.79
CA ALA A 223 8.01 -16.65 18.36
C ALA A 223 8.58 -15.38 17.70
N THR A 224 9.23 -14.50 18.47
CA THR A 224 9.68 -13.16 18.05
C THR A 224 10.85 -13.16 17.06
N VAL A 225 11.48 -14.31 16.82
CA VAL A 225 12.60 -14.46 15.87
C VAL A 225 12.17 -15.16 14.58
N ASN A 226 11.54 -16.32 14.68
CA ASN A 226 11.24 -17.18 13.53
C ASN A 226 9.79 -17.07 13.03
N GLY A 227 8.95 -16.26 13.68
CA GLY A 227 7.51 -16.23 13.39
C GLY A 227 6.77 -17.39 14.04
N LEU A 228 5.45 -17.25 14.13
CA LEU A 228 4.58 -18.27 14.71
C LEU A 228 4.52 -19.50 13.81
N THR A 229 4.75 -20.67 14.40
CA THR A 229 4.45 -21.96 13.75
C THR A 229 3.00 -22.38 14.00
N VAL A 230 2.52 -23.36 13.25
CA VAL A 230 1.19 -23.96 13.51
C VAL A 230 1.08 -24.51 14.93
N ALA A 231 2.16 -25.12 15.45
CA ALA A 231 2.19 -25.65 16.81
C ALA A 231 2.05 -24.55 17.87
N ASP A 232 2.70 -23.41 17.66
CA ASP A 232 2.59 -22.25 18.55
C ASP A 232 1.16 -21.69 18.55
N ALA A 233 0.59 -21.50 17.36
CA ALA A 233 -0.77 -20.97 17.18
C ALA A 233 -1.85 -21.88 17.81
N GLN A 234 -1.65 -23.19 17.77
CA GLN A 234 -2.56 -24.19 18.36
C GLN A 234 -2.28 -24.48 19.83
N SER A 235 -1.21 -23.93 20.41
CA SER A 235 -0.87 -24.15 21.81
C SER A 235 -1.99 -23.67 22.74
N ARG A 236 -2.19 -24.39 23.86
CA ARG A 236 -3.20 -24.00 24.87
C ARG A 236 -2.94 -22.58 25.42
N GLN A 237 -1.68 -22.17 25.51
CA GLN A 237 -1.30 -20.86 26.03
C GLN A 237 -1.76 -19.74 25.08
N VAL A 238 -1.46 -19.84 23.79
CA VAL A 238 -1.88 -18.85 22.79
C VAL A 238 -3.40 -18.84 22.64
N THR A 239 -4.01 -20.00 22.42
CA THR A 239 -5.45 -20.11 22.20
C THR A 239 -6.28 -19.58 23.38
N SER A 240 -5.96 -19.96 24.62
CA SER A 240 -6.68 -19.48 25.81
C SER A 240 -6.51 -17.97 26.02
N THR A 241 -5.31 -17.44 25.77
CA THR A 241 -5.02 -16.00 25.88
C THR A 241 -5.82 -15.21 24.86
N LEU A 242 -5.82 -15.62 23.60
CA LEU A 242 -6.56 -14.94 22.54
C LEU A 242 -8.06 -15.05 22.72
N LEU A 243 -8.57 -16.20 23.19
CA LEU A 243 -10.00 -16.32 23.52
C LEU A 243 -10.39 -15.42 24.70
N ASP A 244 -9.53 -15.25 25.70
CA ASP A 244 -9.79 -14.32 26.81
C ASP A 244 -9.73 -12.86 26.33
N LEU A 245 -8.72 -12.50 25.52
CA LEU A 245 -8.64 -11.21 24.85
C LEU A 245 -9.91 -10.94 24.03
N ARG A 246 -10.38 -11.93 23.25
CA ARG A 246 -11.60 -11.92 22.43
C ARG A 246 -12.90 -11.94 23.25
N ARG A 247 -12.90 -12.31 24.53
CA ARG A 247 -14.08 -12.15 25.38
C ARG A 247 -14.18 -10.76 26.00
N ARG A 248 -13.03 -10.11 26.25
CA ARG A 248 -12.95 -8.88 27.07
C ARG A 248 -12.95 -7.56 26.29
N SER A 249 -12.44 -7.54 25.06
CA SER A 249 -12.58 -6.35 24.19
C SER A 249 -14.07 -6.05 23.90
N PRO A 250 -14.50 -4.79 23.90
CA PRO A 250 -15.77 -4.40 23.30
C PRO A 250 -15.74 -4.53 21.77
N VAL A 251 -16.91 -4.60 21.15
CA VAL A 251 -17.04 -4.53 19.68
C VAL A 251 -16.83 -3.08 19.24
N ALA A 252 -16.08 -2.89 18.15
CA ALA A 252 -15.88 -1.59 17.52
C ALA A 252 -17.21 -0.96 17.07
N THR A 253 -17.27 0.37 17.01
CA THR A 253 -18.45 1.11 16.53
C THR A 253 -18.73 0.77 15.07
N ASP A 254 -19.95 0.27 14.81
CA ASP A 254 -20.37 -0.34 13.53
C ASP A 254 -19.39 -1.40 12.98
N GLY A 255 -18.61 -2.03 13.86
CA GLY A 255 -17.57 -3.00 13.48
C GLY A 255 -16.30 -2.42 12.84
N SER A 256 -16.15 -1.10 12.78
CA SER A 256 -15.05 -0.39 12.10
C SER A 256 -14.06 0.28 13.06
N ALA A 257 -12.76 0.12 12.78
CA ALA A 257 -11.71 0.78 13.54
C ALA A 257 -11.78 2.32 13.41
N GLU A 258 -12.00 2.84 12.20
CA GLU A 258 -12.08 4.27 11.92
C GLU A 258 -13.27 4.94 12.61
N ARG A 259 -14.45 4.31 12.56
CA ARG A 259 -15.65 4.86 13.21
C ARG A 259 -15.50 4.89 14.73
N THR A 260 -14.74 3.94 15.28
CA THR A 260 -14.42 3.87 16.72
C THR A 260 -13.56 5.04 17.21
N LEU A 261 -12.81 5.72 16.33
CA LEU A 261 -12.03 6.89 16.71
C LEU A 261 -12.90 7.99 17.32
N THR A 262 -14.12 8.17 16.82
CA THR A 262 -15.09 9.14 17.36
C THR A 262 -15.65 8.72 18.71
N THR A 263 -15.80 7.42 18.98
CA THR A 263 -16.27 6.88 20.26
C THR A 263 -15.23 7.03 21.36
N ILE A 264 -13.95 6.88 21.02
CA ILE A 264 -12.83 7.16 21.94
C ILE A 264 -12.83 8.65 22.33
N ALA A 265 -13.19 9.53 21.39
CA ALA A 265 -13.25 10.97 21.59
C ALA A 265 -14.53 11.47 22.29
N GLY A 266 -15.65 10.76 22.12
CA GLY A 266 -17.00 11.33 22.11
C GLY A 266 -17.66 11.65 23.46
N GLY A 267 -16.95 11.59 24.58
CA GLY A 267 -17.55 11.80 25.91
C GLY A 267 -17.15 13.08 26.64
N GLY A 268 -16.13 13.80 26.17
CA GLY A 268 -15.48 14.88 26.94
C GLY A 268 -14.71 14.39 28.18
N ASP A 269 -15.03 13.20 28.68
CA ASP A 269 -14.28 12.44 29.69
C ASP A 269 -13.72 11.13 29.08
N PRO A 270 -12.43 11.11 28.69
CA PRO A 270 -11.77 9.91 28.22
C PRO A 270 -11.73 8.75 29.23
N ALA A 271 -11.82 9.02 30.54
CA ALA A 271 -11.79 7.99 31.57
C ALA A 271 -13.06 7.14 31.60
N GLY A 272 -14.23 7.77 31.41
CA GLY A 272 -15.52 7.08 31.35
C GLY A 272 -15.81 6.39 30.01
N ALA A 273 -15.04 6.66 28.95
CA ALA A 273 -15.35 6.28 27.58
C ALA A 273 -15.52 4.77 27.37
N ALA A 274 -16.61 4.33 26.72
CA ALA A 274 -16.92 2.91 26.47
C ALA A 274 -15.74 2.10 25.88
N ILE A 275 -14.89 2.76 25.10
CA ILE A 275 -13.73 2.23 24.41
C ILE A 275 -12.57 3.19 24.71
N HIS A 276 -11.43 2.64 25.15
CA HIS A 276 -10.21 3.42 25.40
C HIS A 276 -9.19 3.34 24.26
N ALA A 277 -9.24 2.25 23.50
CA ALA A 277 -8.28 1.96 22.45
C ALA A 277 -8.93 1.20 21.29
N VAL A 278 -8.37 1.29 20.10
CA VAL A 278 -8.70 0.40 18.98
C VAL A 278 -7.44 0.11 18.17
N PRO A 279 -7.14 -1.15 17.82
CA PRO A 279 -6.10 -1.45 16.85
C PRO A 279 -6.45 -0.83 15.50
N ILE A 280 -5.49 -0.10 14.92
CA ILE A 280 -5.63 0.56 13.62
C ILE A 280 -4.27 0.59 12.93
N THR A 281 -4.25 0.67 11.60
CA THR A 281 -3.01 0.91 10.85
C THR A 281 -2.55 2.36 11.08
N GLU A 282 -1.25 2.58 11.17
CA GLU A 282 -0.64 3.93 11.21
C GLU A 282 -1.14 4.81 10.06
N GLN A 283 -1.28 4.24 8.86
CA GLN A 283 -1.80 4.90 7.68
C GLN A 283 -3.26 5.34 7.85
N ALA A 284 -4.16 4.47 8.33
CA ALA A 284 -5.57 4.84 8.50
C ALA A 284 -5.74 5.90 9.60
N LEU A 285 -4.97 5.81 10.68
CA LEU A 285 -4.94 6.85 11.71
C LEU A 285 -4.43 8.18 11.14
N TYR A 286 -3.37 8.16 10.32
CA TYR A 286 -2.88 9.35 9.64
C TYR A 286 -3.94 9.92 8.70
N ALA A 287 -4.57 9.10 7.85
CA ALA A 287 -5.60 9.54 6.93
C ALA A 287 -6.78 10.23 7.66
N ALA A 288 -7.17 9.70 8.82
CA ALA A 288 -8.25 10.25 9.65
C ALA A 288 -7.87 11.55 10.41
N THR A 289 -6.58 11.81 10.63
CA THR A 289 -6.14 12.89 11.55
C THR A 289 -5.18 13.92 10.93
N LYS A 290 -4.68 13.70 9.70
CA LYS A 290 -3.63 14.52 9.08
C LYS A 290 -3.96 16.01 8.99
N ASP A 291 -5.24 16.34 8.83
CA ASP A 291 -5.73 17.72 8.69
C ASP A 291 -6.22 18.31 10.04
N THR A 292 -6.04 17.59 11.15
CA THR A 292 -6.52 17.96 12.49
C THR A 292 -5.37 18.41 13.39
N ALA A 293 -5.33 19.72 13.71
CA ALA A 293 -4.28 20.29 14.55
C ALA A 293 -4.26 19.76 15.99
N GLN A 294 -5.44 19.47 16.55
CA GLN A 294 -5.61 18.93 17.90
C GLN A 294 -6.47 17.66 17.84
N PRO A 295 -5.86 16.51 17.49
CA PRO A 295 -6.58 15.28 17.29
C PRO A 295 -7.02 14.72 18.66
N SER A 296 -8.26 14.23 18.72
CA SER A 296 -8.84 13.59 19.89
C SER A 296 -8.34 12.16 20.12
N VAL A 297 -7.62 11.63 19.14
CA VAL A 297 -6.96 10.32 19.18
C VAL A 297 -5.55 10.46 18.62
N VAL A 298 -4.61 9.74 19.21
CA VAL A 298 -3.20 9.69 18.79
C VAL A 298 -2.72 8.25 18.79
N GLU A 299 -1.59 8.00 18.13
CA GLU A 299 -0.99 6.68 18.15
C GLU A 299 -0.40 6.37 19.54
N LEU A 300 -0.61 5.15 19.99
CA LEU A 300 0.18 4.48 21.02
C LEU A 300 0.77 3.23 20.37
N ARG A 301 2.10 3.12 20.41
CA ARG A 301 2.85 1.99 19.86
C ARG A 301 3.24 1.05 21.00
N PRO A 302 2.60 -0.12 21.14
CA PRO A 302 3.04 -1.09 22.12
C PRO A 302 4.44 -1.61 21.80
N GLU A 303 5.26 -1.82 22.83
CA GLU A 303 6.57 -2.47 22.70
C GLU A 303 6.43 -3.96 22.34
N GLY A 304 7.47 -4.52 21.72
CA GLY A 304 7.51 -5.90 21.24
C GLY A 304 7.40 -6.02 19.72
N ALA A 305 7.14 -7.23 19.25
CA ALA A 305 6.98 -7.57 17.84
C ALA A 305 5.80 -6.79 17.22
N THR A 306 6.11 -5.74 16.45
CA THR A 306 5.12 -4.83 15.87
C THR A 306 4.54 -5.43 14.59
N PRO A 307 3.25 -5.75 14.55
CA PRO A 307 2.64 -6.35 13.37
C PRO A 307 2.38 -5.26 12.32
N THR A 308 2.35 -5.65 11.06
CA THR A 308 2.32 -4.73 9.93
C THR A 308 1.31 -5.19 8.89
N ALA A 309 0.46 -4.29 8.41
CA ALA A 309 -0.36 -4.48 7.23
C ALA A 309 0.50 -4.19 6.00
N ASP A 310 0.85 -5.22 5.23
CA ASP A 310 1.98 -5.24 4.31
C ASP A 310 1.60 -5.27 2.82
N HIS A 311 0.31 -5.14 2.50
CA HIS A 311 -0.22 -5.01 1.14
C HIS A 311 0.51 -5.89 0.11
N PRO A 312 0.52 -7.22 0.31
CA PRO A 312 1.25 -8.11 -0.56
C PRO A 312 0.63 -8.14 -1.94
N VAL A 313 1.45 -8.11 -2.98
CA VAL A 313 1.02 -8.40 -4.34
C VAL A 313 0.94 -9.91 -4.49
N VAL A 314 -0.29 -10.43 -4.61
CA VAL A 314 -0.55 -11.85 -4.90
C VAL A 314 -0.77 -11.99 -6.40
N ASP A 315 0.25 -12.49 -7.10
CA ASP A 315 0.16 -12.81 -8.51
C ASP A 315 -0.64 -14.12 -8.69
N LEU A 316 -1.68 -14.08 -9.53
CA LEU A 316 -2.56 -15.22 -9.75
C LEU A 316 -2.18 -15.97 -11.02
N THR A 317 -2.32 -17.30 -10.96
CA THR A 317 -2.03 -18.20 -12.08
C THR A 317 -3.14 -19.23 -12.28
N GLY A 318 -3.08 -19.95 -13.40
CA GLY A 318 -4.03 -20.99 -13.77
C GLY A 318 -4.90 -20.64 -14.97
N PRO A 319 -5.92 -21.46 -15.28
CA PRO A 319 -6.69 -21.36 -16.53
C PRO A 319 -7.40 -20.02 -16.75
N GLN A 320 -7.68 -19.27 -15.67
CA GLN A 320 -8.33 -17.97 -15.74
C GLN A 320 -7.36 -16.79 -15.98
N VAL A 321 -6.05 -17.01 -15.89
CA VAL A 321 -5.01 -15.99 -16.12
C VAL A 321 -4.09 -16.46 -17.24
N ASN A 322 -4.14 -15.77 -18.38
CA ASN A 322 -3.28 -16.10 -19.51
C ASN A 322 -1.86 -15.54 -19.34
N ALA A 323 -0.90 -16.02 -20.14
CA ALA A 323 0.50 -15.61 -20.04
C ALA A 323 0.71 -14.10 -20.25
N THR A 324 -0.04 -13.49 -21.17
CA THR A 324 0.01 -12.05 -21.41
C THR A 324 -0.43 -11.26 -20.18
N GLN A 325 -1.49 -11.71 -19.49
CA GLN A 325 -1.96 -11.10 -18.25
C GLN A 325 -0.93 -11.23 -17.12
N ALA A 326 -0.33 -12.40 -16.94
CA ALA A 326 0.70 -12.63 -15.92
C ALA A 326 1.93 -11.73 -16.15
N GLU A 327 2.47 -11.70 -17.37
CA GLU A 327 3.61 -10.82 -17.72
C GLU A 327 3.25 -9.33 -17.57
N ALA A 328 2.02 -8.94 -17.93
CA ALA A 328 1.52 -7.59 -17.80
C ALA A 328 1.39 -7.13 -16.34
N VAL A 329 0.91 -8.00 -15.45
CA VAL A 329 0.88 -7.75 -14.00
C VAL A 329 2.29 -7.53 -13.46
N ALA A 330 3.23 -8.40 -13.80
CA ALA A 330 4.62 -8.28 -13.35
C ALA A 330 5.27 -6.98 -13.84
N ALA A 331 5.00 -6.57 -15.09
CA ALA A 331 5.46 -5.29 -15.64
C ALA A 331 4.81 -4.09 -14.93
N PHE A 332 3.50 -4.16 -14.66
CA PHE A 332 2.77 -3.12 -13.93
C PHE A 332 3.29 -2.92 -12.52
N PHE A 333 3.46 -3.98 -11.72
CA PHE A 333 3.95 -3.83 -10.35
C PHE A 333 5.44 -3.44 -10.29
N ARG A 334 6.24 -3.79 -11.30
CA ARG A 334 7.58 -3.22 -11.46
C ARG A 334 7.55 -1.70 -11.66
N PHE A 335 6.61 -1.21 -12.48
CA PHE A 335 6.38 0.22 -12.65
C PHE A 335 5.85 0.87 -11.37
N ALA A 336 4.89 0.24 -10.69
CA ALA A 336 4.32 0.74 -9.43
C ALA A 336 5.35 0.86 -8.30
N ARG A 337 6.36 -0.02 -8.28
CA ARG A 337 7.48 0.01 -7.32
C ARG A 337 8.55 1.07 -7.62
N THR A 338 8.44 1.82 -8.71
CA THR A 338 9.37 2.92 -8.96
C THR A 338 9.16 4.05 -7.93
N PRO A 339 10.23 4.78 -7.53
CA PRO A 339 10.12 5.81 -6.48
C PRO A 339 9.07 6.90 -6.76
N ASP A 340 8.86 7.27 -8.02
CA ASP A 340 7.87 8.28 -8.40
C ASP A 340 6.43 7.78 -8.22
N GLN A 341 6.16 6.53 -8.58
CA GLN A 341 4.85 5.93 -8.39
C GLN A 341 4.60 5.64 -6.91
N LEU A 342 5.58 5.09 -6.19
CA LEU A 342 5.47 4.86 -4.75
C LEU A 342 5.19 6.15 -3.97
N ARG A 343 5.72 7.30 -4.40
CA ARG A 343 5.43 8.60 -3.76
C ARG A 343 3.94 8.94 -3.73
N THR A 344 3.18 8.49 -4.73
CA THR A 344 1.71 8.70 -4.77
C THR A 344 0.99 7.93 -3.67
N ILE A 345 1.53 6.77 -3.27
CA ILE A 345 1.01 5.93 -2.19
C ILE A 345 1.57 6.41 -0.84
N THR A 346 2.89 6.63 -0.73
CA THR A 346 3.51 6.99 0.56
C THR A 346 3.04 8.36 1.07
N ALA A 347 2.68 9.30 0.19
CA ALA A 347 2.07 10.57 0.59
C ALA A 347 0.76 10.41 1.39
N LEU A 348 0.10 9.25 1.27
CA LEU A 348 -1.12 8.90 2.01
C LEU A 348 -0.84 8.25 3.38
N GLY A 349 0.42 8.16 3.80
CA GLY A 349 0.84 7.61 5.09
C GLY A 349 1.29 6.15 5.05
N PHE A 350 1.30 5.51 3.88
CA PHE A 350 1.90 4.19 3.73
C PHE A 350 3.44 4.27 3.74
N ARG A 351 4.09 3.28 4.33
CA ARG A 351 5.56 3.09 4.29
C ARG A 351 5.96 2.32 3.03
N GLY A 352 7.05 2.71 2.41
CA GLY A 352 7.56 2.05 1.20
C GLY A 352 8.90 2.63 0.76
N GLY A 353 9.34 2.31 -0.45
CA GLY A 353 10.60 2.79 -1.04
C GLY A 353 10.65 4.29 -1.40
N ALA A 354 9.70 5.10 -0.91
CA ALA A 354 9.62 6.54 -1.12
C ALA A 354 9.46 7.28 0.22
N SER A 355 9.67 8.60 0.21
CA SER A 355 9.60 9.42 1.42
C SER A 355 8.21 9.40 2.05
N LEU A 356 8.17 9.30 3.38
CA LEU A 356 6.97 9.48 4.19
C LEU A 356 6.60 10.98 4.29
N PRO A 357 5.31 11.28 4.55
CA PRO A 357 4.89 12.63 4.88
C PRO A 357 5.49 13.09 6.22
N ALA A 358 5.38 14.39 6.49
CA ALA A 358 5.80 14.93 7.77
C ALA A 358 4.94 14.35 8.91
N ARG A 359 5.57 14.18 10.08
CA ARG A 359 4.85 13.81 11.31
C ARG A 359 3.74 14.82 11.63
N THR A 360 2.66 14.32 12.21
CA THR A 360 1.52 15.10 12.68
C THR A 360 1.45 15.08 14.21
N ALA A 361 0.42 15.72 14.79
CA ALA A 361 0.16 15.63 16.22
C ALA A 361 -0.31 14.23 16.66
N ALA A 362 -0.91 13.45 15.75
CA ALA A 362 -1.41 12.10 16.03
C ALA A 362 -0.45 10.98 15.62
N VAL A 363 0.37 11.18 14.59
CA VAL A 363 1.23 10.15 13.99
C VAL A 363 2.65 10.67 13.81
N SER A 364 3.62 9.98 14.40
CA SER A 364 5.04 10.33 14.41
C SER A 364 5.82 9.78 13.22
N PHE A 365 5.36 8.68 12.62
CA PHE A 365 6.10 7.90 11.63
C PHE A 365 7.46 7.36 12.12
N ASP A 366 7.63 7.18 13.44
CA ASP A 366 8.85 6.64 14.03
C ASP A 366 9.26 5.28 13.41
N VAL A 367 10.57 4.99 13.42
CA VAL A 367 11.09 3.72 12.89
C VAL A 367 10.54 2.55 13.70
N THR A 368 10.01 1.54 13.00
CA THR A 368 9.60 0.28 13.63
C THR A 368 10.83 -0.53 14.01
N ALA A 369 11.25 -0.42 15.27
CA ALA A 369 12.48 -1.05 15.77
C ALA A 369 12.44 -2.59 15.75
N THR A 370 11.27 -3.16 16.00
CA THR A 370 11.05 -4.61 16.14
C THR A 370 9.86 -5.04 15.28
N PRO A 371 10.01 -5.13 13.94
CA PRO A 371 8.96 -5.67 13.09
C PRO A 371 8.67 -7.12 13.48
N MET A 372 7.40 -7.49 13.52
CA MET A 372 6.98 -8.86 13.79
C MET A 372 7.41 -9.77 12.64
N PRO A 373 8.09 -10.90 12.90
CA PRO A 373 8.38 -11.88 11.85
C PRO A 373 7.08 -12.46 11.29
N ALA A 374 7.06 -12.71 9.98
CA ALA A 374 5.90 -13.31 9.33
C ALA A 374 5.61 -14.70 9.91
N PRO A 375 4.36 -15.02 10.25
CA PRO A 375 3.99 -16.37 10.69
C PRO A 375 3.98 -17.34 9.51
N GLU A 376 4.04 -18.65 9.80
CA GLU A 376 3.67 -19.66 8.80
C GLU A 376 2.24 -19.38 8.29
N PRO A 377 1.94 -19.52 6.98
CA PRO A 377 0.62 -19.18 6.44
C PRO A 377 -0.54 -19.86 7.19
N ALA A 378 -0.40 -21.15 7.50
CA ALA A 378 -1.39 -21.91 8.26
C ALA A 378 -1.53 -21.44 9.72
N ALA A 379 -0.44 -20.96 10.35
CA ALA A 379 -0.48 -20.38 11.69
C ALA A 379 -1.22 -19.03 11.68
N GLY A 380 -0.92 -18.16 10.71
CA GLY A 380 -1.60 -16.89 10.52
C GLY A 380 -3.11 -17.08 10.29
N ALA A 381 -3.48 -18.04 9.44
CA ALA A 381 -4.87 -18.41 9.17
C ALA A 381 -5.59 -18.94 10.43
N ALA A 382 -4.94 -19.80 11.23
CA ALA A 382 -5.51 -20.32 12.47
C ALA A 382 -5.81 -19.21 13.50
N ILE A 383 -4.92 -18.22 13.63
CA ILE A 383 -5.14 -17.05 14.50
C ILE A 383 -6.28 -16.19 13.97
N ALA A 384 -6.33 -15.93 12.66
CA ALA A 384 -7.41 -15.14 12.04
C ALA A 384 -8.79 -15.75 12.30
N GLN A 385 -8.94 -17.07 12.11
CA GLN A 385 -10.17 -17.81 12.41
C GLN A 385 -10.56 -17.72 13.89
N LEU A 386 -9.57 -17.83 14.79
CA LEU A 386 -9.81 -17.73 16.22
C LEU A 386 -10.30 -16.34 16.63
N VAL A 387 -9.78 -15.28 16.00
CA VAL A 387 -10.06 -13.88 16.36
C VAL A 387 -11.37 -13.39 15.75
N LEU A 388 -11.60 -13.63 14.45
CA LEU A 388 -12.78 -13.15 13.73
C LEU A 388 -14.04 -13.98 13.99
N GLY A 389 -13.89 -15.21 14.50
CA GLY A 389 -14.98 -16.15 14.63
C GLY A 389 -15.27 -16.83 13.29
N GLY A 390 -15.28 -18.17 13.30
CA GLY A 390 -15.73 -18.97 12.15
C GLY A 390 -17.23 -18.90 11.92
#